data_AF-A0A2N6AXY2-F1
#
_entry.id   AF-A0A2N6AXY2-F1
#
_cell.length_a   1.000
_cell.length_b   1.000
_cell.length_c   1.000
_cell.angle_alpha   90.00
_cell.angle_beta   90.00
_cell.angle_gamma   90.00
#
_symmetry.space_group_name_H-M   'P 1'
#
loop_
_entity.id
_entity.type
_entity.pdbx_description
1 polymer ?
#
loop_
_entity_poly.entity_id
_entity_poly.type
_entity_poly.pdbx_seq_one_letter_code
_entity_poly.pdbx_strand_id
1 'polypeptide(L)'
;MTSTRTIQEITDSTLAEAVAATEGSLSQPQSEQLAKIIEKGILESALRMSENCQRFTVRHSGPEADIAHKINEDINRRREALLANLNGLR
;
A
#
# COMPACT_ATOMS: atom_id res chain seq x y z
N MET A 1 -5.34 -21.87 -6.32
CA MET A 1 -5.36 -20.49 -6.85
C MET A 1 -5.54 -19.57 -5.68
N THR A 2 -4.46 -18.96 -5.19
CA THR A 2 -4.50 -18.01 -4.08
C THR A 2 -5.12 -16.71 -4.62
N SER A 3 -6.38 -16.43 -4.27
CA SER A 3 -7.02 -15.14 -4.59
C SER A 3 -6.09 -14.03 -4.13
N THR A 4 -5.51 -13.30 -5.08
CA THR A 4 -4.65 -12.16 -4.80
C THR A 4 -5.57 -11.02 -4.39
N ARG A 5 -5.86 -10.92 -3.10
CA ARG A 5 -6.66 -9.82 -2.57
C ARG A 5 -5.91 -8.52 -2.78
N THR A 6 -6.62 -7.50 -3.22
CA THR A 6 -6.04 -6.15 -3.37
C THR A 6 -5.77 -5.55 -1.99
N ILE A 7 -4.87 -4.57 -1.91
CA ILE A 7 -4.60 -3.85 -0.65
C ILE A 7 -5.88 -3.20 -0.12
N GLN A 8 -6.76 -2.73 -1.02
CA GLN A 8 -8.06 -2.18 -0.67
C GLN A 8 -8.94 -3.23 0.04
N GLU A 9 -9.06 -4.43 -0.52
CA GLU A 9 -9.86 -5.51 0.08
C GLU A 9 -9.35 -5.94 1.46
N ILE A 10 -8.03 -5.93 1.67
CA ILE A 10 -7.43 -6.22 2.97
C ILE A 10 -7.73 -5.08 3.96
N THR A 11 -7.62 -3.83 3.51
CA THR A 11 -7.90 -2.63 4.31
C THR A 11 -9.35 -2.60 4.76
N ASP A 12 -10.28 -2.85 3.86
CA ASP A 12 -11.72 -2.84 4.13
C ASP A 12 -12.10 -3.96 5.11
N SER A 13 -11.49 -5.15 4.97
CA SER A 13 -11.69 -6.28 5.89
C SER A 13 -11.14 -5.97 7.29
N THR A 14 -9.92 -5.45 7.39
CA THR A 14 -9.30 -5.09 8.67
C THR A 14 -10.05 -3.95 9.37
N LEU A 15 -10.60 -3.01 8.61
CA LEU A 15 -11.44 -1.95 9.15
C LEU A 15 -12.74 -2.50 9.74
N ALA A 16 -13.43 -3.39 9.02
CA ALA A 16 -14.65 -4.02 9.51
C ALA A 16 -14.40 -4.81 10.81
N GLU A 17 -13.28 -5.53 10.89
CA GLU A 17 -12.87 -6.26 12.09
C GLU A 17 -12.52 -5.31 13.26
N ALA A 18 -11.81 -4.22 12.99
CA ALA A 18 -11.46 -3.23 14.01
C ALA A 18 -12.69 -2.50 14.59
N VAL A 19 -13.66 -2.16 13.73
CA VAL A 19 -14.94 -1.57 14.15
C VAL A 19 -15.78 -2.57 14.94
N ALA A 20 -15.75 -3.85 14.56
CA ALA A 20 -16.45 -4.92 15.29
C ALA A 20 -15.81 -5.21 16.67
N ALA A 21 -14.48 -5.03 16.79
CA ALA A 21 -13.74 -5.23 18.04
C ALA A 21 -13.87 -4.08 19.04
N THR A 22 -14.29 -2.88 18.60
CA THR A 22 -14.65 -1.79 19.52
C THR A 22 -16.02 -2.05 20.13
N GLU A 23 -16.04 -2.72 21.28
CA GLU A 23 -17.22 -2.90 22.14
C GLU A 23 -17.77 -1.54 22.60
N GLY A 24 -18.67 -0.97 21.81
CA GLY A 24 -19.34 0.30 22.14
C GLY A 24 -19.28 1.27 20.97
N SER A 25 -20.46 1.45 20.36
CA SER A 25 -20.76 2.31 19.22
C SER A 25 -19.89 3.57 19.13
N LEU A 26 -18.82 3.50 18.35
CA LEU A 26 -18.12 4.69 17.88
C LEU A 26 -19.14 5.56 17.15
N SER A 27 -19.18 6.86 17.49
CA SER A 27 -19.97 7.79 16.70
C SER A 27 -19.47 7.81 15.26
N GLN A 28 -20.34 8.05 14.29
CA GLN A 28 -19.97 8.09 12.86
C GLN A 28 -18.68 8.88 12.55
N PRO A 29 -18.44 10.08 13.11
CA PRO A 29 -17.17 10.78 12.91
C PRO A 29 -15.96 10.07 13.52
N GLN A 30 -16.12 9.37 14.66
CA GLN A 30 -15.04 8.59 15.28
C GLN A 30 -14.72 7.33 14.46
N SER A 31 -15.74 6.68 13.89
CA SER A 31 -15.56 5.54 12.99
C SER A 31 -14.83 5.94 11.71
N GLU A 32 -15.19 7.07 11.10
CA GLU A 32 -14.50 7.60 9.93
C GLU A 32 -13.06 8.01 10.24
N GLN A 33 -12.81 8.59 11.42
CA GLN A 33 -11.47 8.94 11.84
C GLN A 33 -10.62 7.70 12.10
N LEU A 34 -11.18 6.67 12.73
CA LEU A 34 -10.52 5.38 12.94
C LEU A 34 -10.21 4.70 11.59
N ALA A 35 -11.16 4.73 10.66
CA ALA A 35 -10.97 4.22 9.30
C ALA A 35 -9.77 4.85 8.61
N LYS A 36 -9.68 6.18 8.63
CA LYS A 36 -8.55 6.92 8.04
C LYS A 36 -7.21 6.59 8.70
N ILE A 37 -7.19 6.38 10.01
CA ILE A 37 -5.96 6.02 10.74
C ILE A 37 -5.50 4.61 10.33
N ILE A 38 -6.43 3.66 10.24
CA ILE A 38 -6.14 2.28 9.84
C ILE A 38 -5.69 2.23 8.38
N GLU A 39 -6.43 2.88 7.48
CA GLU A 39 -6.10 2.97 6.06
C GLU A 39 -4.69 3.57 5.86
N LYS A 40 -4.40 4.68 6.53
CA LYS A 40 -3.08 5.30 6.49
C LYS A 40 -1.99 4.34 6.99
N GLY A 41 -2.21 3.66 8.11
CA GLY A 41 -1.24 2.72 8.68
C GLY A 41 -0.97 1.53 7.75
N ILE A 42 -2.00 1.01 7.09
CA ILE A 42 -1.86 -0.09 6.12
C ILE A 42 -1.09 0.39 4.88
N LEU A 43 -1.41 1.56 4.34
CA LEU A 43 -0.70 2.15 3.21
C LEU A 43 0.77 2.41 3.53
N GLU A 44 1.08 3.01 4.68
CA GLU A 44 2.46 3.25 5.11
C GLU A 44 3.23 1.93 5.30
N SER A 45 2.60 0.91 5.85
CA SER A 45 3.21 -0.42 6.01
C SER A 45 3.47 -1.11 4.67
N ALA A 46 2.51 -1.04 3.74
CA ALA A 46 2.65 -1.59 2.40
C ALA A 46 3.76 -0.89 1.60
N LEU A 47 3.83 0.44 1.67
CA LEU A 47 4.90 1.22 1.05
C LEU A 47 6.27 0.87 1.64
N ARG A 48 6.39 0.81 2.97
CA ARG A 48 7.63 0.35 3.64
C ARG A 48 8.00 -1.07 3.25
N MET A 49 7.03 -1.97 3.11
CA MET A 49 7.28 -3.34 2.69
C MET A 49 7.83 -3.36 1.26
N SER A 50 7.24 -2.59 0.35
CA SER A 50 7.70 -2.46 -1.03
C SER A 50 9.13 -1.92 -1.11
N GLU A 51 9.44 -0.86 -0.37
CA GLU A 51 10.81 -0.31 -0.27
C GLU A 51 11.80 -1.32 0.32
N ASN A 52 11.39 -2.08 1.33
CA ASN A 52 12.22 -3.12 1.93
C ASN A 52 12.49 -4.28 0.96
N CYS A 53 11.47 -4.73 0.23
CA CYS A 53 11.64 -5.74 -0.82
C CYS A 53 12.60 -5.25 -1.90
N GLN A 54 12.44 -4.01 -2.35
CA GLN A 54 13.32 -3.40 -3.34
C GLN A 54 14.77 -3.29 -2.84
N ARG A 55 14.97 -2.81 -1.61
CA ARG A 55 16.30 -2.76 -0.98
C ARG A 55 16.92 -4.14 -0.82
N PHE A 56 16.12 -5.14 -0.47
CA PHE A 56 16.58 -6.51 -0.33
C PHE A 56 17.05 -7.07 -1.68
N THR A 57 16.27 -6.87 -2.74
CA THR A 57 16.66 -7.25 -4.11
C THR A 57 17.96 -6.55 -4.52
N VAL A 58 18.07 -5.23 -4.35
CA VAL A 58 19.30 -4.49 -4.68
C VAL A 58 20.52 -4.98 -3.87
N ARG A 59 20.33 -5.39 -2.62
CA ARG A 59 21.43 -5.83 -1.74
C ARG A 59 21.93 -7.25 -2.04
N HIS A 60 21.06 -8.13 -2.53
CA HIS A 60 21.37 -9.56 -2.71
C HIS A 60 21.45 -10.01 -4.18
N SER A 61 21.03 -9.18 -5.12
CA SER A 61 21.28 -9.37 -6.55
C SER A 61 22.68 -8.87 -6.89
N GLY A 62 23.60 -9.76 -7.23
CA GLY A 62 24.95 -9.40 -7.68
C GLY A 62 24.92 -8.90 -9.14
N PRO A 63 25.32 -9.71 -10.14
CA PRO A 63 25.22 -9.35 -11.55
C PRO A 63 23.79 -9.02 -12.04
N GLU A 64 22.74 -9.34 -11.26
CA GLU A 64 21.36 -8.93 -11.53
C GLU A 64 20.98 -7.55 -10.95
N ALA A 65 21.91 -6.85 -10.28
CA ALA A 65 21.68 -5.49 -9.77
C ALA A 65 21.21 -4.53 -10.86
N ASP A 66 21.72 -4.69 -12.08
CA ASP A 66 21.29 -3.92 -13.26
C ASP A 66 19.83 -4.19 -13.62
N ILE A 67 19.38 -5.44 -13.49
CA ILE A 67 17.99 -5.83 -13.73
C ILE A 67 17.09 -5.28 -12.61
N ALA A 68 17.53 -5.35 -11.36
CA ALA A 68 16.82 -4.78 -10.22
C ALA A 68 16.69 -3.25 -10.33
N HIS A 69 17.76 -2.58 -10.77
CA HIS A 69 17.74 -1.15 -11.06
C HIS A 69 16.78 -0.80 -12.19
N LYS A 70 16.77 -1.59 -13.26
CA LYS A 70 15.86 -1.40 -14.41
C LYS A 70 14.40 -1.61 -14.04
N ILE A 71 14.10 -2.63 -13.22
CA ILE A 71 12.75 -2.87 -12.70
C ILE A 71 12.31 -1.70 -11.82
N ASN A 72 13.20 -1.19 -10.97
CA ASN A 72 12.91 -0.04 -10.12
C ASN A 72 12.66 1.24 -10.93
N GLU A 73 13.46 1.52 -11.95
CA GLU A 73 13.22 2.64 -12.87
C GLU A 73 11.85 2.52 -13.57
N ASP A 74 11.49 1.33 -14.05
CA ASP A 74 10.22 1.09 -14.72
C ASP A 74 9.02 1.29 -13.77
N ILE A 75 9.14 0.84 -12.51
CA ILE A 75 8.12 1.07 -11.48
C ILE A 75 7.96 2.57 -11.21
N ASN A 76 9.07 3.31 -11.06
CA ASN A 76 9.01 4.75 -10.81
C ASN A 76 8.42 5.52 -11.99
N ARG A 77 8.79 5.21 -13.23
CA ARG A 77 8.18 5.83 -14.42
C ARG A 77 6.68 5.59 -14.49
N ARG A 78 6.23 4.37 -14.24
CA ARG A 78 4.78 4.05 -14.24
C ARG A 78 4.04 4.81 -13.13
N ARG A 79 4.66 4.93 -11.96
CA ARG A 79 4.13 5.71 -10.84
C ARG A 79 3.97 7.19 -11.21
N GLU A 80 4.98 7.80 -11.81
CA GLU A 80 4.94 9.19 -12.27
C GLU A 80 3.88 9.41 -13.35
N ALA A 81 3.77 8.51 -14.33
CA ALA A 81 2.74 8.58 -15.36
C ALA A 81 1.32 8.47 -14.78
N LEU A 82 1.11 7.60 -13.80
CA LEU A 82 -0.17 7.49 -13.08
C LEU A 82 -0.49 8.78 -12.32
N LEU A 83 0.48 9.35 -11.60
CA LEU A 83 0.30 10.61 -10.89
C LEU A 83 0.03 11.78 -11.84
N ALA A 84 0.71 11.84 -12.98
CA ALA A 84 0.47 12.84 -14.02
C ALA A 84 -0.95 12.73 -14.61
N ASN A 85 -1.41 11.51 -14.92
CA ASN A 85 -2.76 11.27 -15.42
C ASN A 85 -3.83 11.64 -14.39
N LEU A 86 -3.62 11.30 -13.12
CA LEU A 86 -4.53 11.65 -12.04
C LEU A 86 -4.57 13.16 -11.79
N ASN A 87 -3.44 13.86 -11.90
CA ASN A 87 -3.40 15.32 -11.82
C ASN A 87 -4.05 16.00 -13.03
N GLY A 88 -4.00 15.40 -14.21
CA GLY A 88 -4.68 15.91 -15.41
C GLY A 88 -6.19 15.68 -15.44
N LEU A 89 -6.72 14.89 -14.51
CA LEU A 89 -8.16 14.65 -14.32
C LEU A 89 -8.81 15.58 -13.29
N ARG A 90 -8.02 16.46 -12.65
CA ARG A 90 -8.50 17.55 -11.79
C ARG A 90 -8.79 18.79 -12.62
#